data_AF-A0A0F7ZNI4-F1
#
_entry.id   AF-A0A0F7ZNI4-F1
#
_cell.length_a   1.000
_cell.length_b   1.000
_cell.length_c   1.000
_cell.angle_alpha   90.00
_cell.angle_beta   90.00
_cell.angle_gamma   90.00
#
_symmetry.space_group_name_H-M   'P 1'
#
loop_
_entity.id
_entity.type
_entity.pdbx_description
1 polymer ?
#
loop_
_entity_poly.entity_id
_entity_poly.type
_entity_poly.pdbx_seq_one_letter_code
_entity_poly.pdbx_strand_id
1 'polypeptide(L)'
;MAHPDDFELLKAVEHATSYYLIDEDKTQPQNTRRTYTRPQKEWKEWCAEKAFPSIPPDWPKPYNQGGVLPADLVDEGKLVWFLDEKAVSRAPKTGSRAKNERRRWAEGAAERKAKKAEAASLDDPAGPSGPDDSCITVAVKTAVDKTELTSEDEEEPFKSALTLKFNTVRTYGNAITRLWAEQRTRRINGQMLNPSPHPRGFANKAIYRYLLRQTHEKGREEWADRMVGTIKDAYSPAKIPEHTRCAWGLKEKACGLRTSVDFLFGNHMLLRSSNRRPIELADCFCLECPNEGVKVHNNPTYAFVVVMNQGKTNQNGRIEYGACLRHRDPYACLVGQLAFWLFFRWQVEREPFPDFSRPEKWYNIKILRQQKDRPTGKSDCLLIYEAS
;
A
#
# COMPACT_ATOMS: atom_id res chain seq x y z
N MET A 1 -9.32 -28.40 41.03
CA MET A 1 -7.85 -28.58 40.88
C MET A 1 -7.59 -28.64 39.39
N ALA A 2 -6.70 -27.80 38.85
CA ALA A 2 -6.34 -27.88 37.43
C ALA A 2 -5.69 -29.24 37.13
N HIS A 3 -6.03 -29.86 36.01
CA HIS A 3 -5.47 -31.14 35.61
C HIS A 3 -3.96 -30.95 35.34
N PRO A 4 -3.08 -31.91 35.65
CA PRO A 4 -1.64 -31.82 35.34
C PRO A 4 -1.38 -31.45 33.87
N ASP A 5 -2.24 -31.94 32.97
CA ASP A 5 -2.19 -31.66 31.53
C ASP A 5 -2.52 -30.20 31.20
N ASP A 6 -3.30 -29.49 32.02
CA ASP A 6 -3.61 -28.06 31.81
C ASP A 6 -2.36 -27.19 31.98
N PHE A 7 -1.45 -27.60 32.88
CA PHE A 7 -0.19 -26.90 33.12
C PHE A 7 0.81 -27.13 31.98
N GLU A 8 0.93 -28.37 31.50
CA GLU A 8 1.79 -28.69 30.35
C GLU A 8 1.25 -28.07 29.04
N LEU A 9 -0.07 -28.02 28.86
CA LEU A 9 -0.70 -27.33 27.75
C LEU A 9 -0.38 -25.83 27.77
N LEU A 10 -0.51 -25.19 28.94
CA LEU A 10 -0.17 -23.77 29.10
C LEU A 10 1.29 -23.52 28.75
N LYS A 11 2.20 -24.33 29.29
CA LYS A 11 3.65 -24.23 29.03
C LYS A 11 3.99 -24.42 27.55
N ALA A 12 3.35 -25.36 26.87
CA ALA A 12 3.53 -25.59 25.44
C ALA A 12 3.07 -24.37 24.59
N VAL A 13 1.90 -23.80 24.92
CA VAL A 13 1.39 -22.59 24.27
C VAL A 13 2.30 -21.39 24.54
N GLU A 14 2.83 -21.27 25.75
CA GLU A 14 3.78 -20.21 26.11
C GLU A 14 5.08 -20.31 25.34
N HIS A 15 5.64 -21.51 25.24
CA HIS A 15 6.85 -21.77 24.48
C HIS A 15 6.65 -21.48 22.99
N ALA A 16 5.51 -21.87 22.40
CA ALA A 16 5.17 -21.54 21.02
C ALA A 16 5.01 -20.01 20.81
N THR A 17 4.43 -19.31 21.78
CA THR A 17 4.20 -17.86 21.72
C THR A 17 5.50 -17.06 21.86
N SER A 18 6.48 -17.55 22.63
CA SER A 18 7.78 -16.88 22.78
C SER A 18 8.62 -16.94 21.49
N TYR A 19 8.56 -18.05 20.75
CA TYR A 19 9.20 -18.17 19.43
C TYR A 19 8.68 -17.14 18.43
N TYR A 20 7.36 -16.89 18.44
CA TYR A 20 6.73 -15.90 17.55
C TYR A 20 7.33 -14.50 17.71
N LEU A 21 7.62 -14.07 18.94
CA LEU A 21 8.20 -12.75 19.21
C LEU A 21 9.67 -12.63 18.82
N ILE A 22 10.46 -13.67 19.16
CA ILE A 22 11.88 -13.70 18.84
C ILE A 22 12.07 -13.69 17.32
N ASP A 23 11.21 -14.40 16.60
CA ASP A 23 11.20 -14.38 15.14
C ASP A 23 10.75 -13.02 14.62
N GLU A 24 9.60 -12.49 15.04
CA GLU A 24 9.10 -11.21 14.51
C GLU A 24 10.03 -10.02 14.75
N ASP A 25 10.72 -9.95 15.90
CA ASP A 25 11.65 -8.84 16.12
C ASP A 25 12.90 -8.94 15.22
N LYS A 26 13.15 -10.10 14.60
CA LYS A 26 14.21 -10.29 13.61
C LYS A 26 13.71 -10.23 12.17
N THR A 27 12.48 -10.70 11.91
CA THR A 27 11.95 -10.92 10.55
C THR A 27 10.99 -9.82 10.07
N GLN A 28 10.44 -9.00 10.97
CA GLN A 28 9.46 -7.99 10.57
C GLN A 28 10.08 -6.93 9.64
N PRO A 29 9.49 -6.68 8.45
CA PRO A 29 10.02 -5.68 7.53
C PRO A 29 10.04 -4.27 8.13
N GLN A 30 11.16 -3.55 7.96
CA GLN A 30 11.35 -2.18 8.46
C GLN A 30 10.22 -1.22 8.06
N ASN A 31 9.69 -1.37 6.84
CA ASN A 31 8.56 -0.55 6.36
C ASN A 31 7.28 -0.80 7.16
N THR A 32 7.03 -2.03 7.60
CA THR A 32 5.87 -2.36 8.44
C THR A 32 6.00 -1.69 9.80
N ARG A 33 7.19 -1.74 10.42
CA ARG A 33 7.47 -1.03 11.68
C ARG A 33 7.19 0.46 11.57
N ARG A 34 7.78 1.12 10.57
CA ARG A 34 7.57 2.55 10.29
C ARG A 34 6.09 2.88 10.07
N THR A 35 5.36 2.02 9.39
CA THR A 35 3.93 2.21 9.10
C THR A 35 3.08 2.13 10.38
N TYR A 36 3.45 1.29 11.35
CA TYR A 36 2.68 1.05 12.57
C TYR A 36 3.00 2.02 13.70
N THR A 37 4.20 2.61 13.74
CA THR A 37 4.63 3.55 14.78
C THR A 37 3.62 4.69 14.97
N ARG A 38 3.16 5.28 13.87
CA ARG A 38 2.23 6.41 13.93
C ARG A 38 0.85 6.01 14.50
N PRO A 39 0.13 5.02 13.95
CA PRO A 39 -1.14 4.57 14.55
C PRO A 39 -1.01 4.17 16.02
N GLN A 40 0.07 3.51 16.40
CA GLN A 40 0.30 3.11 17.80
C GLN A 40 0.56 4.32 18.72
N LYS A 41 1.24 5.35 18.23
CA LYS A 41 1.39 6.61 18.97
C LYS A 41 0.04 7.33 19.12
N GLU A 42 -0.71 7.48 18.03
CA GLU A 42 -2.05 8.09 18.03
C GLU A 42 -3.00 7.33 18.98
N TRP A 43 -2.88 6.00 19.10
CA TRP A 43 -3.62 5.18 20.07
C TRP A 43 -3.30 5.53 21.52
N LYS A 44 -2.01 5.61 21.87
CA LYS A 44 -1.60 5.93 23.25
C LYS A 44 -2.05 7.33 23.66
N GLU A 45 -1.90 8.30 22.75
CA GLU A 45 -2.37 9.67 22.95
C GLU A 45 -3.89 9.71 23.14
N TRP A 46 -4.64 8.97 22.32
CA TRP A 46 -6.10 8.87 22.46
C TRP A 46 -6.53 8.20 23.76
N CYS A 47 -5.86 7.14 24.19
CA CYS A 47 -6.14 6.50 25.47
C CYS A 47 -5.90 7.45 26.66
N ALA A 48 -4.88 8.30 26.58
CA ALA A 48 -4.62 9.33 27.57
C ALA A 48 -5.68 10.44 27.53
N GLU A 49 -6.10 10.88 26.34
CA GLU A 49 -7.18 11.87 26.12
C GLU A 49 -8.51 11.39 26.70
N LYS A 50 -8.85 10.10 26.52
CA LYS A 50 -10.06 9.48 27.09
C LYS A 50 -9.97 9.20 28.59
N ALA A 51 -8.84 9.49 29.23
CA ALA A 51 -8.62 9.30 30.65
C ALA A 51 -8.96 7.88 31.15
N PHE A 52 -8.58 6.84 30.39
CA PHE A 52 -8.72 5.47 30.88
C PHE A 52 -7.89 5.29 32.17
N PRO A 53 -8.39 4.56 33.18
CA PRO A 53 -7.69 4.38 34.45
C PRO A 53 -6.29 3.84 34.23
N SER A 54 -5.32 4.31 35.02
CA SER A 54 -3.97 3.74 35.02
C SER A 54 -4.00 2.26 35.38
N ILE A 55 -2.98 1.51 34.96
CA ILE A 55 -2.84 0.10 35.31
C ILE A 55 -2.78 -0.02 36.84
N PRO A 56 -3.71 -0.74 37.49
CA PRO A 56 -3.71 -0.93 38.93
C PRO A 56 -2.45 -1.65 39.43
N PRO A 57 -2.01 -1.43 40.68
CA PRO A 57 -0.86 -2.15 41.25
C PRO A 57 -1.04 -3.67 41.32
N ASP A 58 -2.30 -4.14 41.40
CA ASP A 58 -2.68 -5.55 41.46
C ASP A 58 -2.97 -6.16 40.08
N TRP A 59 -2.51 -5.53 39.00
CA TRP A 59 -2.59 -6.04 37.63
C TRP A 59 -1.47 -7.04 37.34
N PRO A 60 -1.69 -8.14 36.59
CA PRO A 60 -2.87 -8.46 35.75
C PRO A 60 -4.09 -9.05 36.47
N LYS A 61 -5.31 -8.77 35.96
CA LYS A 61 -6.57 -9.39 36.41
C LYS A 61 -7.21 -10.24 35.29
N PRO A 62 -8.03 -11.25 35.61
CA PRO A 62 -8.82 -11.96 34.60
C PRO A 62 -9.67 -10.99 33.76
N TYR A 63 -9.71 -11.22 32.45
CA TYR A 63 -10.53 -10.41 31.55
C TYR A 63 -12.00 -10.83 31.63
N ASN A 64 -12.88 -9.88 31.97
CA ASN A 64 -14.32 -10.05 31.84
C ASN A 64 -14.73 -9.66 30.42
N GLN A 65 -15.48 -10.52 29.74
CA GLN A 65 -15.93 -10.25 28.37
C GLN A 65 -16.77 -8.96 28.31
N GLY A 66 -16.38 -8.04 27.43
CA GLY A 66 -16.99 -6.71 27.32
C GLY A 66 -16.45 -5.67 28.31
N GLY A 67 -15.51 -6.05 29.19
CA GLY A 67 -14.81 -5.12 30.07
C GLY A 67 -13.81 -4.26 29.31
N VAL A 68 -13.70 -2.99 29.71
CA VAL A 68 -12.70 -2.06 29.18
C VAL A 68 -11.41 -2.21 29.98
N LEU A 69 -10.27 -2.38 29.28
CA LEU A 69 -8.98 -2.51 29.97
C LEU A 69 -8.45 -1.16 30.48
N PRO A 70 -7.51 -1.11 31.43
CA PRO A 70 -6.87 0.14 31.83
C PRO A 70 -5.92 0.68 30.77
N ALA A 71 -5.58 1.97 30.87
CA ALA A 71 -4.56 2.68 30.12
C ALA A 71 -4.60 2.42 28.60
N ASP A 72 -3.45 2.12 27.99
CA ASP A 72 -3.29 1.83 26.56
C ASP A 72 -3.42 0.34 26.22
N LEU A 73 -3.82 -0.50 27.18
CA LEU A 73 -4.07 -1.92 26.92
C LEU A 73 -5.23 -2.07 25.94
N VAL A 74 -5.00 -2.89 24.91
CA VAL A 74 -5.89 -3.05 23.77
C VAL A 74 -6.98 -4.07 24.08
N ASP A 75 -8.23 -3.67 23.86
CA ASP A 75 -9.40 -4.54 23.78
C ASP A 75 -10.21 -4.20 22.52
N GLU A 76 -11.18 -5.05 22.16
CA GLU A 76 -12.01 -4.85 20.97
C GLU A 76 -12.83 -3.54 21.04
N GLY A 77 -13.37 -3.22 22.22
CA GLY A 77 -14.24 -2.04 22.41
C GLY A 77 -13.47 -0.74 22.16
N LYS A 78 -12.30 -0.60 22.79
CA LYS A 78 -11.40 0.53 22.53
C LYS A 78 -10.93 0.58 21.08
N LEU A 79 -10.61 -0.57 20.47
CA LEU A 79 -10.19 -0.62 19.06
C LEU A 79 -11.28 -0.06 18.15
N VAL A 80 -12.51 -0.50 18.34
CA VAL A 80 -13.67 -0.05 17.56
C VAL A 80 -13.88 1.45 17.75
N TRP A 81 -13.88 1.93 18.98
CA TRP A 81 -14.09 3.35 19.27
C TRP A 81 -12.97 4.24 18.70
N PHE A 82 -11.72 3.83 18.87
CA PHE A 82 -10.58 4.53 18.29
C PHE A 82 -10.65 4.59 16.76
N LEU A 83 -11.02 3.49 16.10
CA LEU A 83 -11.15 3.48 14.64
C LEU A 83 -12.26 4.44 14.20
N ASP A 84 -13.38 4.49 14.90
CA ASP A 84 -14.47 5.40 14.58
C ASP A 84 -14.05 6.89 14.68
N GLU A 85 -13.47 7.28 15.81
CA GLU A 85 -13.08 8.67 16.08
C GLU A 85 -11.82 9.13 15.34
N LYS A 86 -10.79 8.30 15.25
CA LYS A 86 -9.47 8.73 14.77
C LYS A 86 -9.15 8.26 13.35
N ALA A 87 -9.89 7.29 12.81
CA ALA A 87 -9.64 6.76 11.46
C ALA A 87 -10.82 6.93 10.49
N VAL A 88 -12.04 6.53 10.86
CA VAL A 88 -13.20 6.49 9.94
C VAL A 88 -13.73 7.90 9.65
N SER A 89 -14.00 8.67 10.70
CA SER A 89 -14.52 10.04 10.59
C SER A 89 -13.49 11.08 10.11
N ARG A 90 -12.22 10.68 10.00
CA ARG A 90 -11.12 11.60 9.71
C ARG A 90 -10.96 11.87 8.21
N ALA A 91 -10.73 13.13 7.88
CA ALA A 91 -10.35 13.54 6.53
C ALA A 91 -8.90 13.14 6.15
N PRO A 92 -8.65 12.75 4.88
CA PRO A 92 -7.29 12.52 4.39
C PRO A 92 -6.46 13.81 4.42
N LYS A 93 -5.26 13.75 5.02
CA LYS A 93 -4.36 14.92 5.08
C LYS A 93 -3.62 15.19 3.77
N THR A 94 -3.37 14.15 2.97
CA THR A 94 -2.53 14.21 1.77
C THR A 94 -3.12 13.37 0.63
N GLY A 95 -2.60 13.59 -0.58
CA GLY A 95 -2.99 12.86 -1.78
C GLY A 95 -3.85 13.68 -2.75
N SER A 96 -3.96 13.18 -3.99
CA SER A 96 -4.67 13.86 -5.08
C SER A 96 -6.13 14.18 -4.73
N ARG A 97 -6.83 13.27 -4.04
CA ARG A 97 -8.23 13.47 -3.62
C ARG A 97 -8.40 14.66 -2.68
N ALA A 98 -7.57 14.75 -1.64
CA ALA A 98 -7.60 15.86 -0.68
C ALA A 98 -7.19 17.18 -1.34
N LYS A 99 -6.19 17.15 -2.24
CA LYS A 99 -5.76 18.33 -3.01
C LYS A 99 -6.89 18.83 -3.93
N ASN A 100 -7.57 17.91 -4.62
CA ASN A 100 -8.67 18.25 -5.53
C ASN A 100 -9.88 18.82 -4.78
N GLU A 101 -10.23 18.28 -3.61
CA GLU A 101 -11.32 18.82 -2.80
C GLU A 101 -11.00 20.23 -2.28
N ARG A 102 -9.79 20.45 -1.75
CA ARG A 102 -9.34 21.78 -1.33
C ARG A 102 -9.36 22.78 -2.48
N ARG A 103 -8.95 22.35 -3.67
CA ARG A 103 -8.99 23.18 -4.88
C ARG A 103 -10.44 23.57 -5.23
N ARG A 104 -11.36 22.61 -5.26
CA ARG A 104 -12.79 22.86 -5.53
C ARG A 104 -13.42 23.81 -4.49
N TRP A 105 -13.08 23.66 -3.22
CA TRP A 105 -13.55 24.60 -2.19
C TRP A 105 -13.01 26.00 -2.43
N ALA A 106 -11.71 26.14 -2.73
CA ALA A 106 -11.10 27.44 -3.00
C ALA A 106 -11.73 28.11 -4.23
N GLU A 107 -11.99 27.36 -5.30
CA GLU A 107 -12.71 27.83 -6.49
C GLU A 107 -14.13 28.33 -6.11
N GLY A 108 -14.90 27.55 -5.37
CA GLY A 108 -16.25 27.96 -4.93
C GLY A 108 -16.26 29.08 -3.88
N ALA A 109 -15.21 29.25 -3.09
CA ALA A 109 -15.04 30.39 -2.20
C ALA A 109 -14.72 31.67 -2.99
N ALA A 110 -13.87 31.57 -4.00
CA ALA A 110 -13.58 32.68 -4.91
C ALA A 110 -14.82 33.12 -5.69
N GLU A 111 -15.62 32.17 -6.18
CA GLU A 111 -16.88 32.47 -6.88
C GLU A 111 -17.90 33.17 -5.95
N ARG A 112 -18.03 32.71 -4.70
CA ARG A 112 -18.88 33.37 -3.70
C ARG A 112 -18.42 34.79 -3.39
N LYS A 113 -17.11 35.01 -3.25
CA LYS A 113 -16.53 36.35 -3.08
C LYS A 113 -16.80 37.25 -4.29
N ALA A 114 -16.64 36.73 -5.51
CA ALA A 114 -16.91 37.47 -6.73
C ALA A 114 -18.38 37.90 -6.82
N LYS A 115 -19.33 36.99 -6.54
CA LYS A 115 -20.78 37.30 -6.52
C LYS A 115 -21.14 38.33 -5.45
N LYS A 116 -20.50 38.27 -4.26
CA LYS A 116 -20.70 39.27 -3.19
C LYS A 116 -20.18 40.65 -3.59
N ALA A 117 -19.03 40.70 -4.28
CA ALA A 117 -18.47 41.95 -4.81
C ALA A 117 -19.31 42.54 -5.95
N GLU A 118 -19.84 41.71 -6.85
CA GLU A 118 -20.75 42.13 -7.92
C GLU A 118 -22.07 42.68 -7.35
N ALA A 119 -22.66 41.99 -6.37
CA ALA A 119 -23.87 42.46 -5.69
C ALA A 119 -23.65 43.81 -4.97
N ALA A 120 -22.49 43.99 -4.32
CA ALA A 120 -22.14 45.26 -3.67
C ALA A 120 -21.91 46.42 -4.65
N SER A 121 -21.61 46.13 -5.93
CA SER A 121 -21.42 47.15 -6.97
C SER A 121 -22.73 47.64 -7.62
N LEU A 122 -23.85 46.95 -7.36
CA LEU A 122 -25.18 47.27 -7.91
C LEU A 122 -26.02 48.16 -6.98
N ASP A 123 -25.55 48.45 -5.77
CA ASP A 123 -26.24 49.30 -4.75
C ASP A 123 -25.75 50.78 -4.76
N ASP A 124 -25.41 51.33 -5.93
CA ASP A 124 -25.09 52.76 -6.09
C ASP A 124 -26.31 53.52 -6.67
N PRO A 125 -26.98 54.42 -5.92
CA PRO A 125 -28.24 55.00 -6.35
C PRO A 125 -28.01 56.28 -7.18
N ALA A 126 -28.12 56.18 -8.49
CA ALA A 126 -28.23 57.35 -9.37
C ALA A 126 -29.42 57.24 -10.34
N GLY A 127 -30.54 57.83 -9.94
CA GLY A 127 -31.46 58.63 -10.78
C GLY A 127 -32.41 57.93 -11.79
N PRO A 128 -33.75 58.11 -11.68
CA PRO A 128 -34.75 57.75 -12.70
C PRO A 128 -34.90 58.93 -13.71
N SER A 129 -35.52 58.90 -14.90
CA SER A 129 -36.51 58.05 -15.57
C SER A 129 -36.83 58.70 -16.94
N GLY A 130 -37.24 57.93 -17.95
CA GLY A 130 -38.02 58.42 -19.11
C GLY A 130 -38.29 57.32 -20.16
N PRO A 131 -39.51 57.23 -20.78
CA PRO A 131 -40.15 55.95 -21.09
C PRO A 131 -40.35 55.64 -22.60
N ASP A 132 -41.11 54.56 -22.85
CA ASP A 132 -41.56 53.88 -24.10
C ASP A 132 -40.61 52.81 -24.68
N ASP A 133 -41.05 51.63 -25.13
CA ASP A 133 -42.40 51.18 -25.47
C ASP A 133 -42.52 49.62 -25.48
N SER A 134 -43.76 49.16 -25.31
CA SER A 134 -44.38 47.84 -25.61
C SER A 134 -43.55 46.56 -25.91
N CYS A 135 -43.78 45.48 -25.13
CA CYS A 135 -44.41 44.20 -25.56
C CYS A 135 -43.95 42.95 -24.75
N ILE A 136 -44.90 42.46 -23.95
CA ILE A 136 -45.18 41.14 -23.34
C ILE A 136 -44.25 39.94 -23.69
N THR A 137 -43.65 39.31 -22.68
CA THR A 137 -43.79 37.85 -22.44
C THR A 137 -43.67 37.48 -20.96
N VAL A 138 -44.51 36.53 -20.56
CA VAL A 138 -44.82 36.05 -19.22
C VAL A 138 -43.62 35.33 -18.57
N ALA A 139 -43.18 35.80 -17.40
CA ALA A 139 -42.32 35.04 -16.50
C ALA A 139 -42.96 34.98 -15.11
N VAL A 140 -43.25 33.75 -14.68
CA VAL A 140 -43.79 33.40 -13.37
C VAL A 140 -42.83 33.88 -12.28
N LYS A 141 -43.31 34.81 -11.44
CA LYS A 141 -42.62 35.25 -10.23
C LYS A 141 -42.89 34.24 -9.12
N THR A 142 -41.88 33.47 -8.72
CA THR A 142 -41.81 32.94 -7.36
C THR A 142 -40.88 33.83 -6.57
N ALA A 143 -41.45 34.44 -5.53
CA ALA A 143 -40.83 35.42 -4.65
C ALA A 143 -39.56 34.89 -4.00
N VAL A 144 -38.48 35.67 -4.10
CA VAL A 144 -37.32 35.52 -3.22
C VAL A 144 -37.61 36.36 -1.99
N ASP A 145 -37.79 35.67 -0.87
CA ASP A 145 -37.95 36.25 0.44
C ASP A 145 -36.65 36.97 0.83
N LYS A 146 -36.76 38.27 1.14
CA LYS A 146 -35.66 39.09 1.64
C LYS A 146 -35.51 38.82 3.12
N THR A 147 -34.70 37.84 3.49
CA THR A 147 -34.29 37.64 4.88
C THR A 147 -32.91 38.27 5.11
N GLU A 148 -32.95 39.44 5.72
CA GLU A 148 -31.99 40.04 6.66
C GLU A 148 -30.51 39.62 6.54
N LEU A 149 -29.72 40.52 5.94
CA LEU A 149 -28.26 40.51 5.97
C LEU A 149 -27.79 41.05 7.33
N THR A 150 -27.69 40.20 8.34
CA THR A 150 -26.92 40.52 9.55
C THR A 150 -25.44 40.30 9.27
N SER A 151 -24.68 41.38 9.31
CA SER A 151 -23.23 41.44 9.19
C SER A 151 -22.54 40.70 10.34
N GLU A 152 -21.96 39.54 10.07
CA GLU A 152 -20.83 38.91 10.78
C GLU A 152 -20.48 37.56 10.09
N ASP A 153 -19.98 37.63 8.85
CA ASP A 153 -19.47 36.45 8.14
C ASP A 153 -18.01 36.18 8.60
N GLU A 154 -17.83 35.47 9.71
CA GLU A 154 -16.59 34.71 9.89
C GLU A 154 -16.50 33.67 8.76
N GLU A 155 -15.45 33.74 7.92
CA GLU A 155 -15.24 32.75 6.87
C GLU A 155 -15.20 31.34 7.48
N GLU A 156 -16.27 30.54 7.26
CA GLU A 156 -16.34 29.20 7.81
C GLU A 156 -15.08 28.38 7.44
N PRO A 157 -14.36 27.84 8.42
CA PRO A 157 -13.12 27.11 8.17
C PRO A 157 -13.40 25.84 7.33
N PHE A 158 -12.51 25.56 6.37
CA PHE A 158 -12.59 24.38 5.50
C PHE A 158 -12.76 23.07 6.30
N LYS A 159 -13.95 22.47 6.22
CA LYS A 159 -14.25 21.13 6.72
C LYS A 159 -14.38 20.17 5.54
N SER A 160 -13.41 19.27 5.41
CA SER A 160 -13.42 18.23 4.36
C SER A 160 -14.57 17.25 4.60
N ALA A 161 -15.34 16.95 3.56
CA ALA A 161 -16.38 15.92 3.58
C ALA A 161 -15.80 14.52 3.28
N LEU A 162 -14.49 14.42 3.06
CA LEU A 162 -13.82 13.16 2.77
C LEU A 162 -13.55 12.37 4.04
N THR A 163 -13.62 11.05 3.90
CA THR A 163 -13.19 10.08 4.91
C THR A 163 -11.99 9.27 4.44
N LEU A 164 -11.24 8.68 5.38
CA LEU A 164 -10.14 7.77 5.05
C LEU A 164 -10.67 6.54 4.30
N LYS A 165 -9.88 6.05 3.33
CA LYS A 165 -10.21 4.81 2.62
C LYS A 165 -10.06 3.60 3.53
N PHE A 166 -10.83 2.56 3.26
CA PHE A 166 -10.78 1.27 3.97
C PHE A 166 -9.37 0.75 4.23
N ASN A 167 -8.47 0.81 3.23
CA ASN A 167 -7.10 0.32 3.38
C ASN A 167 -6.31 1.07 4.47
N THR A 168 -6.56 2.36 4.66
CA THR A 168 -5.92 3.14 5.73
C THR A 168 -6.48 2.74 7.10
N VAL A 169 -7.81 2.61 7.22
CA VAL A 169 -8.46 2.15 8.46
C VAL A 169 -7.98 0.74 8.84
N ARG A 170 -7.87 -0.16 7.85
CA ARG A 170 -7.32 -1.51 8.03
C ARG A 170 -5.87 -1.49 8.53
N THR A 171 -5.05 -0.56 8.04
CA THR A 171 -3.66 -0.36 8.52
C THR A 171 -3.64 0.06 9.99
N TYR A 172 -4.50 0.99 10.40
CA TYR A 172 -4.65 1.35 11.82
C TYR A 172 -5.02 0.11 12.65
N GLY A 173 -6.05 -0.61 12.25
CA GLY A 173 -6.43 -1.81 12.99
C GLY A 173 -5.34 -2.89 13.00
N ASN A 174 -4.52 -3.01 11.96
CA ASN A 174 -3.39 -3.96 11.95
C ASN A 174 -2.32 -3.52 12.98
N ALA A 175 -2.01 -2.23 13.03
CA ALA A 175 -1.03 -1.66 13.94
C ALA A 175 -1.42 -1.80 15.41
N ILE A 176 -2.72 -1.64 15.73
CA ILE A 176 -3.23 -1.83 17.09
C ILE A 176 -3.36 -3.31 17.45
N THR A 177 -3.73 -4.17 16.50
CA THR A 177 -3.67 -5.63 16.71
C THR A 177 -2.22 -6.07 16.98
N ARG A 178 -1.24 -5.44 16.33
CA ARG A 178 0.18 -5.67 16.61
C ARG A 178 0.54 -5.25 18.04
N LEU A 179 0.10 -4.07 18.47
CA LEU A 179 0.31 -3.59 19.84
C LEU A 179 -0.31 -4.55 20.88
N TRP A 180 -1.52 -5.05 20.61
CA TRP A 180 -2.15 -6.08 21.44
C TRP A 180 -1.30 -7.34 21.53
N ALA A 181 -0.77 -7.84 20.41
CA ALA A 181 0.07 -9.03 20.41
C ALA A 181 1.29 -8.83 21.31
N GLU A 182 1.98 -7.69 21.18
CA GLU A 182 3.12 -7.33 22.05
C GLU A 182 2.73 -7.25 23.54
N GLN A 183 1.58 -6.64 23.85
CA GLN A 183 1.08 -6.56 25.23
C GLN A 183 0.69 -7.93 25.78
N ARG A 184 0.05 -8.78 24.98
CA ARG A 184 -0.41 -10.12 25.36
C ARG A 184 0.77 -11.06 25.63
N THR A 185 1.86 -10.88 24.92
CA THR A 185 3.07 -11.67 25.12
C THR A 185 3.92 -11.22 26.31
N ARG A 186 3.84 -9.94 26.72
CA ARG A 186 4.53 -9.46 27.92
C ARG A 186 3.94 -10.14 29.15
N ARG A 187 4.81 -10.58 30.06
CA ARG A 187 4.45 -11.21 31.33
C ARG A 187 4.86 -10.33 32.50
N ILE A 188 3.99 -10.23 33.50
CA ILE A 188 4.28 -9.63 34.81
C ILE A 188 3.81 -10.64 35.85
N ASN A 189 4.69 -11.02 36.78
CA ASN A 189 4.39 -12.01 37.84
C ASN A 189 3.82 -13.33 37.31
N GLY A 190 4.34 -13.82 36.17
CA GLY A 190 3.88 -15.06 35.53
C GLY A 190 2.54 -14.95 34.77
N GLN A 191 1.89 -13.79 34.78
CA GLN A 191 0.60 -13.57 34.12
C GLN A 191 0.73 -12.68 32.88
N MET A 192 -0.19 -12.85 31.92
CA MET A 192 -0.25 -12.05 30.69
C MET A 192 -0.60 -10.60 31.01
N LEU A 193 0.21 -9.63 30.53
CA LEU A 193 -0.08 -8.21 30.73
C LEU A 193 -1.43 -7.81 30.10
N ASN A 194 -1.73 -8.32 28.90
CA ASN A 194 -3.04 -8.13 28.28
C ASN A 194 -3.82 -9.46 28.20
N PRO A 195 -4.84 -9.66 29.06
CA PRO A 195 -5.65 -10.87 29.11
C PRO A 195 -6.78 -10.90 28.08
N SER A 196 -7.06 -9.79 27.38
CA SER A 196 -8.17 -9.68 26.43
C SER A 196 -7.99 -10.62 25.23
N PRO A 197 -9.09 -11.19 24.69
CA PRO A 197 -9.06 -11.94 23.44
C PRO A 197 -8.59 -11.07 22.27
N HIS A 198 -8.39 -11.70 21.12
CA HIS A 198 -7.94 -11.01 19.92
C HIS A 198 -8.87 -9.83 19.57
N PRO A 199 -8.35 -8.60 19.40
CA PRO A 199 -9.18 -7.38 19.34
C PRO A 199 -9.99 -7.26 18.04
N ARG A 200 -9.73 -8.12 17.05
CA ARG A 200 -10.55 -8.26 15.83
C ARG A 200 -11.69 -9.26 16.01
N GLY A 201 -12.54 -9.01 16.98
CA GLY A 201 -13.78 -9.77 17.16
C GLY A 201 -14.86 -9.39 16.15
N PHE A 202 -16.10 -9.55 16.55
CA PHE A 202 -17.27 -9.32 15.68
C PHE A 202 -17.46 -7.83 15.34
N ALA A 203 -17.32 -6.93 16.32
CA ALA A 203 -17.59 -5.51 16.16
C ALA A 203 -16.58 -4.85 15.22
N ASN A 204 -15.29 -5.20 15.34
CA ASN A 204 -14.28 -4.71 14.40
C ASN A 204 -14.57 -5.17 12.95
N LYS A 205 -14.94 -6.45 12.78
CA LYS A 205 -15.30 -7.00 11.46
C LYS A 205 -16.56 -6.32 10.89
N ALA A 206 -17.53 -5.96 11.73
CA ALA A 206 -18.73 -5.25 11.31
C ALA A 206 -18.39 -3.87 10.71
N ILE A 207 -17.52 -3.09 11.36
CA ILE A 207 -17.03 -1.80 10.82
C ILE A 207 -16.36 -1.99 9.47
N TYR A 208 -15.45 -2.96 9.35
CA TYR A 208 -14.77 -3.23 8.08
C TYR A 208 -15.74 -3.58 6.95
N ARG A 209 -16.75 -4.42 7.22
CA ARG A 209 -17.77 -4.77 6.23
C ARG A 209 -18.62 -3.55 5.86
N TYR A 210 -19.00 -2.72 6.83
CA TYR A 210 -19.74 -1.50 6.57
C TYR A 210 -18.96 -0.54 5.66
N LEU A 211 -17.69 -0.26 5.96
CA LEU A 211 -16.84 0.62 5.15
C LEU A 211 -16.66 0.10 3.72
N LEU A 212 -16.48 -1.20 3.55
CA LEU A 212 -16.37 -1.82 2.22
C LEU A 212 -17.66 -1.68 1.42
N ARG A 213 -18.83 -1.94 2.04
CA ARG A 213 -20.13 -1.77 1.39
C ARG A 213 -20.37 -0.32 0.98
N GLN A 214 -20.14 0.62 1.89
CA GLN A 214 -20.29 2.05 1.62
C GLN A 214 -19.36 2.52 0.49
N THR A 215 -18.11 2.04 0.46
CA THR A 215 -17.18 2.36 -0.64
C THR A 215 -17.71 1.82 -1.98
N HIS A 216 -18.28 0.61 -1.98
CA HIS A 216 -18.84 0.01 -3.18
C HIS A 216 -20.13 0.71 -3.63
N GLU A 217 -21.07 0.97 -2.71
CA GLU A 217 -22.33 1.70 -2.95
C GLU A 217 -22.06 3.09 -3.50
N LYS A 218 -21.18 3.87 -2.86
CA LYS A 218 -20.75 5.18 -3.34
C LYS A 218 -20.12 5.12 -4.73
N GLY A 219 -19.27 4.12 -4.99
CA GLY A 219 -18.72 3.92 -6.33
C GLY A 219 -19.77 3.62 -7.39
N ARG A 220 -20.89 2.99 -7.01
CA ARG A 220 -22.03 2.74 -7.91
C ARG A 220 -22.85 4.00 -8.15
N GLU A 221 -23.11 4.79 -7.11
CA GLU A 221 -23.82 6.07 -7.20
C GLU A 221 -23.05 7.11 -8.02
N GLU A 222 -21.73 7.17 -7.83
CA GLU A 222 -20.83 8.07 -8.56
C GLU A 222 -20.53 7.59 -9.99
N TRP A 223 -21.11 6.46 -10.44
CA TRP A 223 -20.82 5.82 -11.73
C TRP A 223 -19.32 5.66 -11.99
N ALA A 224 -18.55 5.37 -10.93
CA ALA A 224 -17.11 5.24 -11.01
C ALA A 224 -16.75 4.12 -12.00
N ASP A 225 -15.77 4.36 -12.86
CA ASP A 225 -15.32 3.36 -13.81
C ASP A 225 -14.76 2.14 -13.07
N ARG A 226 -15.45 1.01 -13.24
CA ARG A 226 -15.13 -0.27 -12.61
C ARG A 226 -13.89 -0.91 -13.19
N MET A 227 -13.41 -0.46 -14.35
CA MET A 227 -12.25 -1.01 -15.04
C MET A 227 -10.95 -0.27 -14.69
N VAL A 228 -11.03 0.91 -14.06
CA VAL A 228 -9.85 1.62 -13.56
C VAL A 228 -9.15 0.81 -12.46
N GLY A 229 -7.83 0.73 -12.54
CA GLY A 229 -6.96 -0.05 -11.67
C GLY A 229 -7.03 -1.56 -11.90
N THR A 230 -7.66 -2.02 -12.99
CA THR A 230 -7.75 -3.45 -13.32
C THR A 230 -6.66 -3.88 -14.30
N ILE A 231 -6.66 -5.16 -14.68
CA ILE A 231 -5.74 -5.71 -15.70
C ILE A 231 -5.85 -4.99 -17.05
N LYS A 232 -6.97 -4.31 -17.35
CA LYS A 232 -7.11 -3.50 -18.56
C LYS A 232 -6.20 -2.27 -18.57
N ASP A 233 -5.83 -1.76 -17.41
CA ASP A 233 -4.90 -0.63 -17.28
C ASP A 233 -3.43 -1.07 -17.42
N ALA A 234 -3.18 -2.38 -17.55
CA ALA A 234 -1.86 -2.88 -17.88
C ALA A 234 -1.48 -2.51 -19.33
N TYR A 235 -0.18 -2.52 -19.61
CA TYR A 235 0.28 -2.38 -20.99
C TYR A 235 -0.24 -3.53 -21.85
N SER A 236 -0.64 -3.24 -23.09
CA SER A 236 -1.01 -4.25 -24.05
C SER A 236 0.22 -5.09 -24.44
N PRO A 237 0.05 -6.36 -24.86
CA PRO A 237 1.16 -7.18 -25.32
C PRO A 237 2.00 -6.51 -26.43
N ALA A 238 1.36 -5.72 -27.29
CA ALA A 238 2.02 -4.94 -28.34
C ALA A 238 3.02 -3.88 -27.82
N LYS A 239 2.86 -3.41 -26.57
CA LYS A 239 3.77 -2.44 -25.93
C LYS A 239 5.02 -3.10 -25.33
N ILE A 240 5.07 -4.42 -25.21
CA ILE A 240 6.23 -5.14 -24.66
C ILE A 240 7.47 -4.90 -25.56
N PRO A 241 7.41 -5.10 -26.89
CA PRO A 241 8.52 -4.75 -27.78
C PRO A 241 8.91 -3.27 -27.72
N GLU A 242 7.93 -2.36 -27.61
CA GLU A 242 8.17 -0.91 -27.53
C GLU A 242 9.00 -0.56 -26.29
N HIS A 243 8.65 -1.13 -25.13
CA HIS A 243 9.42 -0.94 -23.90
C HIS A 243 10.89 -1.36 -24.08
N THR A 244 11.14 -2.53 -24.67
CA THR A 244 12.51 -3.01 -24.94
C THR A 244 13.25 -2.08 -25.90
N ARG A 245 12.59 -1.59 -26.96
CA ARG A 245 13.21 -0.61 -27.88
C ARG A 245 13.57 0.69 -27.16
N CYS A 246 12.68 1.22 -26.34
CA CYS A 246 12.95 2.41 -25.52
C CYS A 246 14.14 2.17 -24.58
N ALA A 247 14.18 1.03 -23.89
CA ALA A 247 15.26 0.67 -22.99
C ALA A 247 16.61 0.53 -23.72
N TRP A 248 16.63 -0.07 -24.92
CA TRP A 248 17.84 -0.16 -25.76
C TRP A 248 18.31 1.22 -26.28
N GLY A 249 17.38 2.17 -26.40
CA GLY A 249 17.64 3.56 -26.76
C GLY A 249 18.32 4.39 -25.66
N LEU A 250 18.41 3.89 -24.42
CA LEU A 250 19.07 4.61 -23.34
C LEU A 250 20.56 4.86 -23.66
N LYS A 251 21.07 6.00 -23.18
CA LYS A 251 22.49 6.39 -23.31
C LYS A 251 23.41 5.36 -22.64
N GLU A 252 23.08 5.00 -21.40
CA GLU A 252 23.79 3.96 -20.65
C GLU A 252 23.26 2.58 -21.06
N LYS A 253 24.01 1.87 -21.93
CA LYS A 253 23.59 0.58 -22.49
C LYS A 253 23.40 -0.51 -21.45
N ALA A 254 24.25 -0.55 -20.43
CA ALA A 254 24.12 -1.47 -19.30
C ALA A 254 22.77 -1.31 -18.59
N CYS A 255 22.39 -0.07 -18.31
CA CYS A 255 21.11 0.26 -17.70
C CYS A 255 19.93 -0.15 -18.59
N GLY A 256 20.00 0.10 -19.90
CA GLY A 256 18.99 -0.29 -20.88
C GLY A 256 18.75 -1.80 -20.94
N LEU A 257 19.81 -2.59 -21.10
CA LEU A 257 19.73 -4.04 -21.18
C LEU A 257 19.20 -4.64 -19.87
N ARG A 258 19.73 -4.18 -18.72
CA ARG A 258 19.28 -4.61 -17.40
C ARG A 258 17.82 -4.26 -17.12
N THR A 259 17.38 -3.06 -17.51
CA THR A 259 15.97 -2.62 -17.38
C THR A 259 15.04 -3.48 -18.24
N SER A 260 15.47 -3.85 -19.45
CA SER A 260 14.70 -4.76 -20.32
C SER A 260 14.51 -6.13 -19.67
N VAL A 261 15.58 -6.70 -19.12
CA VAL A 261 15.53 -8.00 -18.42
C VAL A 261 14.64 -7.92 -17.17
N ASP A 262 14.79 -6.88 -16.33
CA ASP A 262 13.94 -6.71 -15.14
C ASP A 262 12.45 -6.63 -15.52
N PHE A 263 12.10 -5.80 -16.50
CA PHE A 263 10.73 -5.67 -16.98
C PHE A 263 10.17 -7.01 -17.46
N LEU A 264 10.93 -7.73 -18.28
CA LEU A 264 10.50 -9.01 -18.86
C LEU A 264 10.39 -10.13 -17.82
N PHE A 265 11.21 -10.13 -16.76
CA PHE A 265 10.99 -11.00 -15.60
C PHE A 265 9.63 -10.74 -14.94
N GLY A 266 9.24 -9.46 -14.84
CA GLY A 266 7.96 -9.07 -14.25
C GLY A 266 6.78 -9.45 -15.14
N ASN A 267 6.97 -9.39 -16.46
CA ASN A 267 5.96 -9.73 -17.45
C ASN A 267 5.77 -11.24 -17.63
N HIS A 268 6.82 -11.97 -17.99
CA HIS A 268 6.73 -13.38 -18.40
C HIS A 268 6.59 -14.34 -17.23
N MET A 269 7.19 -14.01 -16.09
CA MET A 269 7.17 -14.86 -14.90
C MET A 269 6.29 -14.28 -13.78
N LEU A 270 5.61 -13.14 -14.01
CA LEU A 270 4.75 -12.45 -13.04
C LEU A 270 5.46 -12.10 -11.72
N LEU A 271 6.77 -11.88 -11.79
CA LEU A 271 7.59 -11.69 -10.59
C LEU A 271 7.46 -10.27 -10.02
N ARG A 272 7.24 -10.21 -8.70
CA ARG A 272 7.31 -8.95 -7.95
C ARG A 272 8.76 -8.45 -7.91
N SER A 273 8.95 -7.14 -7.76
CA SER A 273 10.29 -6.55 -7.65
C SER A 273 11.11 -7.12 -6.49
N SER A 274 10.45 -7.50 -5.39
CA SER A 274 11.07 -8.18 -4.24
C SER A 274 11.64 -9.55 -4.59
N ASN A 275 11.13 -10.19 -5.63
CA ASN A 275 11.56 -11.51 -6.08
C ASN A 275 12.56 -11.39 -7.22
N ARG A 276 12.42 -10.39 -8.11
CA ARG A 276 13.30 -10.15 -9.26
C ARG A 276 14.71 -9.68 -8.90
N ARG A 277 14.80 -8.71 -7.99
CA ARG A 277 16.07 -8.10 -7.59
C ARG A 277 17.05 -9.07 -6.91
N PRO A 278 16.60 -9.97 -6.01
CA PRO A 278 17.53 -10.89 -5.36
C PRO A 278 17.95 -12.09 -6.21
N ILE A 279 17.37 -12.31 -7.41
CA ILE A 279 17.70 -13.49 -8.25
C ILE A 279 19.21 -13.58 -8.47
N GLU A 280 19.75 -14.74 -8.15
CA GLU A 280 21.14 -15.14 -8.36
C GLU A 280 21.28 -16.05 -9.58
N LEU A 281 22.51 -16.17 -10.09
CA LEU A 281 22.81 -17.12 -11.16
C LEU A 281 22.47 -18.56 -10.72
N ALA A 282 22.70 -18.89 -9.45
CA ALA A 282 22.41 -20.23 -8.91
C ALA A 282 20.91 -20.55 -8.81
N ASP A 283 20.05 -19.53 -8.83
CA ASP A 283 18.59 -19.72 -8.85
C ASP A 283 18.07 -20.10 -10.24
N CYS A 284 18.90 -19.98 -11.27
CA CYS A 284 18.50 -20.10 -12.67
C CYS A 284 18.93 -21.44 -13.26
N PHE A 285 18.02 -22.12 -13.98
CA PHE A 285 18.33 -23.34 -14.71
C PHE A 285 17.46 -23.48 -15.97
N CYS A 286 17.91 -24.35 -16.88
CA CYS A 286 17.13 -24.72 -18.06
C CYS A 286 16.41 -26.03 -17.80
N LEU A 287 15.12 -26.08 -18.12
CA LEU A 287 14.31 -27.28 -18.07
C LEU A 287 13.92 -27.69 -19.49
N GLU A 288 14.24 -28.92 -19.88
CA GLU A 288 13.82 -29.46 -21.17
C GLU A 288 12.30 -29.65 -21.21
N CYS A 289 11.67 -29.21 -22.30
CA CYS A 289 10.24 -29.31 -22.53
C CYS A 289 10.00 -30.15 -23.80
N PRO A 290 10.08 -31.50 -23.71
CA PRO A 290 10.09 -32.38 -24.89
C PRO A 290 8.79 -32.35 -25.71
N ASN A 291 7.69 -31.90 -25.09
CA ASN A 291 6.38 -31.80 -25.73
C ASN A 291 6.07 -30.39 -26.28
N GLU A 292 6.95 -29.41 -26.05
CA GLU A 292 6.72 -28.01 -26.40
C GLU A 292 7.62 -27.54 -27.57
N GLY A 293 7.16 -26.50 -28.27
CA GLY A 293 7.91 -25.87 -29.36
C GLY A 293 8.09 -26.73 -30.61
N VAL A 294 9.16 -26.50 -31.36
CA VAL A 294 9.40 -27.22 -32.63
C VAL A 294 10.03 -28.57 -32.31
N LYS A 295 9.34 -29.66 -32.68
CA LYS A 295 9.77 -31.04 -32.44
C LYS A 295 10.93 -31.44 -33.36
N VAL A 296 12.08 -30.80 -33.23
CA VAL A 296 13.32 -31.17 -33.92
C VAL A 296 14.17 -31.99 -32.96
N HIS A 297 14.47 -33.24 -33.32
CA HIS A 297 15.24 -34.17 -32.47
C HIS A 297 16.59 -33.61 -31.98
N ASN A 298 17.23 -32.72 -32.75
CA ASN A 298 18.53 -32.13 -32.41
C ASN A 298 18.46 -30.73 -31.79
N ASN A 299 17.26 -30.20 -31.50
CA ASN A 299 17.10 -28.88 -30.91
C ASN A 299 15.89 -28.85 -29.97
N PRO A 300 15.99 -29.51 -28.79
CA PRO A 300 14.89 -29.55 -27.84
C PRO A 300 14.54 -28.15 -27.34
N THR A 301 13.26 -27.95 -27.05
CA THR A 301 12.78 -26.70 -26.46
C THR A 301 13.15 -26.66 -24.98
N TYR A 302 13.79 -25.58 -24.55
CA TYR A 302 14.08 -25.33 -23.14
C TYR A 302 13.22 -24.19 -22.58
N ALA A 303 12.68 -24.40 -21.39
CA ALA A 303 12.20 -23.35 -20.53
C ALA A 303 13.35 -22.80 -19.68
N PHE A 304 13.43 -21.49 -19.58
CA PHE A 304 14.27 -20.83 -18.58
C PHE A 304 13.48 -20.74 -17.28
N VAL A 305 14.05 -21.28 -16.20
CA VAL A 305 13.39 -21.40 -14.90
C VAL A 305 14.21 -20.67 -13.84
N VAL A 306 13.52 -19.96 -12.96
CA VAL A 306 14.07 -19.33 -11.76
C VAL A 306 13.39 -19.92 -10.53
N VAL A 307 14.21 -20.39 -9.59
CA VAL A 307 13.79 -20.80 -8.26
C VAL A 307 13.62 -19.57 -7.36
N MET A 308 12.54 -19.53 -6.60
CA MET A 308 12.31 -18.53 -5.57
C MET A 308 11.98 -19.24 -4.27
N ASN A 309 12.82 -19.06 -3.27
CA ASN A 309 12.57 -19.53 -1.91
C ASN A 309 12.47 -18.36 -0.93
N GLN A 310 12.49 -17.13 -1.43
CA GLN A 310 12.48 -15.92 -0.61
C GLN A 310 11.54 -14.88 -1.23
N GLY A 311 10.85 -14.15 -0.36
CA GLY A 311 10.03 -13.02 -0.77
C GLY A 311 9.19 -12.50 0.38
N LYS A 312 8.57 -11.33 0.20
CA LYS A 312 7.76 -10.69 1.25
C LYS A 312 6.67 -11.62 1.82
N THR A 313 6.06 -12.43 0.95
CA THR A 313 5.00 -13.40 1.30
C THR A 313 5.52 -14.82 1.50
N ASN A 314 6.81 -15.04 1.26
CA ASN A 314 7.47 -16.34 1.34
C ASN A 314 8.70 -16.20 2.25
N GLN A 315 8.43 -15.98 3.54
CA GLN A 315 9.46 -15.82 4.57
C GLN A 315 9.98 -17.17 5.08
N ASN A 316 9.29 -18.26 4.74
CA ASN A 316 9.53 -19.59 5.32
C ASN A 316 10.27 -20.52 4.36
N GLY A 317 10.84 -20.02 3.26
CA GLY A 317 11.65 -20.86 2.38
C GLY A 317 10.86 -21.75 1.42
N ARG A 318 9.55 -21.52 1.20
CA ARG A 318 8.77 -22.37 0.30
C ARG A 318 9.34 -22.27 -1.11
N ILE A 319 9.56 -23.39 -1.78
CA ILE A 319 10.06 -23.36 -3.16
C ILE A 319 8.91 -22.97 -4.10
N GLU A 320 9.12 -21.91 -4.86
CA GLU A 320 8.26 -21.42 -5.94
C GLU A 320 9.10 -21.31 -7.23
N TYR A 321 8.46 -21.43 -8.39
CA TYR A 321 9.13 -21.37 -9.68
C TYR A 321 8.53 -20.27 -10.57
N GLY A 322 9.39 -19.51 -11.24
CA GLY A 322 9.03 -18.70 -12.38
C GLY A 322 9.63 -19.33 -13.63
N ALA A 323 8.85 -19.50 -14.70
CA ALA A 323 9.34 -20.12 -15.93
C ALA A 323 8.90 -19.32 -17.16
N CYS A 324 9.74 -19.29 -18.19
CA CYS A 324 9.36 -18.73 -19.48
C CYS A 324 9.99 -19.51 -20.64
N LEU A 325 9.29 -19.56 -21.76
CA LEU A 325 9.81 -20.06 -23.03
C LEU A 325 10.40 -18.91 -23.86
N ARG A 326 11.18 -19.24 -24.89
CA ARG A 326 11.63 -18.25 -25.87
C ARG A 326 10.43 -17.67 -26.62
N HIS A 327 10.36 -16.35 -26.69
CA HIS A 327 9.32 -15.65 -27.44
C HIS A 327 9.69 -15.55 -28.93
N ARG A 328 8.69 -15.57 -29.82
CA ARG A 328 8.89 -15.45 -31.28
C ARG A 328 9.46 -14.09 -31.69
N ASP A 329 8.99 -13.01 -31.07
CA ASP A 329 9.54 -11.66 -31.23
C ASP A 329 10.77 -11.49 -30.31
N PRO A 330 11.98 -11.22 -30.86
CA PRO A 330 13.19 -10.98 -30.07
C PRO A 330 13.10 -9.82 -29.07
N TYR A 331 12.30 -8.78 -29.37
CA TYR A 331 12.13 -7.63 -28.47
C TYR A 331 11.25 -7.94 -27.27
N ALA A 332 10.44 -9.00 -27.33
CA ALA A 332 9.64 -9.49 -26.21
C ALA A 332 10.26 -10.74 -25.55
N CYS A 333 11.39 -11.26 -26.04
CA CYS A 333 11.98 -12.51 -25.57
C CYS A 333 12.86 -12.31 -24.33
N LEU A 334 12.39 -12.72 -23.14
CA LEU A 334 13.18 -12.68 -21.90
C LEU A 334 14.52 -13.41 -22.03
N VAL A 335 14.52 -14.63 -22.58
CA VAL A 335 15.74 -15.42 -22.78
C VAL A 335 16.74 -14.70 -23.68
N GLY A 336 16.27 -14.08 -24.76
CA GLY A 336 17.11 -13.28 -25.67
C GLY A 336 17.68 -12.04 -25.00
N GLN A 337 16.84 -11.27 -24.29
CA GLN A 337 17.28 -10.08 -23.56
C GLN A 337 18.28 -10.43 -22.44
N LEU A 338 18.08 -11.56 -21.74
CA LEU A 338 19.00 -12.06 -20.74
C LEU A 338 20.36 -12.42 -21.37
N ALA A 339 20.37 -13.10 -22.52
CA ALA A 339 21.59 -13.42 -23.24
C ALA A 339 22.37 -12.15 -23.65
N PHE A 340 21.68 -11.14 -24.19
CA PHE A 340 22.32 -9.86 -24.52
C PHE A 340 22.88 -9.14 -23.29
N TRP A 341 22.15 -9.13 -22.18
CA TRP A 341 22.62 -8.55 -20.93
C TRP A 341 23.87 -9.27 -20.39
N LEU A 342 23.86 -10.60 -20.32
CA LEU A 342 25.00 -11.38 -19.82
C LEU A 342 26.22 -11.25 -20.73
N PHE A 343 26.02 -11.26 -22.05
CA PHE A 343 27.09 -10.99 -23.02
C PHE A 343 27.68 -9.60 -22.81
N PHE A 344 26.83 -8.56 -22.72
CA PHE A 344 27.29 -7.19 -22.49
C PHE A 344 28.07 -7.08 -21.18
N ARG A 345 27.55 -7.67 -20.11
CA ARG A 345 28.14 -7.64 -18.77
C ARG A 345 29.55 -8.22 -18.73
N TRP A 346 29.77 -9.41 -19.30
CA TRP A 346 31.08 -10.07 -19.19
C TRP A 346 32.01 -9.74 -20.35
N GLN A 347 31.49 -9.64 -21.58
CA GLN A 347 32.33 -9.42 -22.75
C GLN A 347 32.61 -7.95 -23.02
N VAL A 348 31.61 -7.07 -22.86
CA VAL A 348 31.72 -5.65 -23.22
C VAL A 348 32.19 -4.81 -22.05
N GLU A 349 31.57 -4.95 -20.87
CA GLU A 349 31.97 -4.23 -19.66
C GLU A 349 33.20 -4.82 -18.97
N ARG A 350 33.65 -6.00 -19.42
CA ARG A 350 34.80 -6.72 -18.87
C ARG A 350 34.67 -7.05 -17.38
N GLU A 351 33.45 -7.31 -16.90
CA GLU A 351 33.30 -7.95 -15.60
C GLU A 351 33.93 -9.35 -15.67
N PRO A 352 34.72 -9.77 -14.66
CA PRO A 352 35.28 -11.12 -14.63
C PRO A 352 34.19 -12.17 -14.83
N PHE A 353 34.43 -13.09 -15.75
CA PHE A 353 33.49 -14.18 -15.99
C PHE A 353 33.39 -15.06 -14.73
N PRO A 354 32.20 -15.57 -14.36
CA PRO A 354 32.03 -16.37 -13.16
C PRO A 354 32.94 -17.61 -13.14
N ASP A 355 33.59 -17.85 -12.00
CA ASP A 355 34.35 -19.07 -11.78
C ASP A 355 33.42 -20.17 -11.25
N PHE A 356 33.08 -21.12 -12.13
CA PHE A 356 32.21 -22.24 -11.83
C PHE A 356 32.89 -23.43 -11.14
N SER A 357 34.19 -23.33 -10.80
CA SER A 357 34.92 -24.42 -10.12
C SER A 357 34.36 -24.74 -8.73
N ARG A 358 33.78 -23.76 -8.05
CA ARG A 358 33.30 -23.87 -6.67
C ARG A 358 32.05 -23.04 -6.44
N PRO A 359 31.00 -23.57 -5.78
CA PRO A 359 29.75 -22.85 -5.49
C PRO A 359 29.96 -21.47 -4.87
N GLU A 360 30.88 -21.35 -3.92
CA GLU A 360 31.13 -20.14 -3.14
C GLU A 360 31.60 -18.96 -4.01
N LYS A 361 32.14 -19.24 -5.20
CA LYS A 361 32.65 -18.23 -6.13
C LYS A 361 31.58 -17.61 -7.01
N TRP A 362 30.41 -18.25 -7.18
CA TRP A 362 29.41 -17.80 -8.15
C TRP A 362 27.96 -17.79 -7.66
N TYR A 363 27.62 -18.48 -6.57
CA TYR A 363 26.24 -18.55 -6.08
C TYR A 363 25.66 -17.18 -5.75
N ASN A 364 26.45 -16.28 -5.16
CA ASN A 364 25.97 -14.94 -4.77
C ASN A 364 25.94 -13.93 -5.94
N ILE A 365 26.24 -14.34 -7.16
CA ILE A 365 26.25 -13.43 -8.32
C ILE A 365 24.81 -13.13 -8.73
N LYS A 366 24.38 -11.88 -8.50
CA LYS A 366 23.05 -11.41 -8.93
C LYS A 366 22.91 -11.37 -10.44
N ILE A 367 21.75 -11.76 -10.96
CA ILE A 367 21.40 -11.58 -12.39
C ILE A 367 21.35 -10.09 -12.73
N LEU A 368 20.64 -9.31 -11.91
CA LEU A 368 20.49 -7.86 -12.06
C LEU A 368 21.48 -7.14 -11.14
N ARG A 369 22.67 -6.82 -11.67
CA ARG A 369 23.72 -6.08 -10.95
C ARG A 369 23.25 -4.66 -10.58
N GLN A 370 23.77 -4.11 -9.48
CA GLN A 370 23.69 -2.67 -9.23
C GLN A 370 24.57 -1.89 -10.23
N GLN A 371 24.33 -0.59 -10.38
CA GLN A 371 25.20 0.28 -11.17
C GLN A 371 26.59 0.36 -10.54
N LYS A 372 27.62 0.42 -11.39
CA LYS A 372 29.04 0.36 -11.01
C LYS A 372 29.46 1.56 -10.14
N ASP A 373 28.85 2.72 -10.37
CA ASP A 373 29.21 4.00 -9.72
C ASP A 373 28.27 4.40 -8.59
N ARG A 374 27.43 3.48 -8.09
CA ARG A 374 26.57 3.81 -6.97
C ARG A 374 27.44 3.91 -5.70
N PRO A 375 27.50 5.05 -5.02
CA PRO A 375 28.22 5.15 -3.76
C PRO A 375 27.64 4.10 -2.80
N THR A 376 28.52 3.22 -2.30
CA THR A 376 28.24 2.20 -1.30
C THR A 376 27.93 2.86 0.03
N GLY A 377 26.76 3.46 0.14
CA GLY A 377 26.40 4.25 1.32
C GLY A 377 25.16 5.11 1.13
N LYS A 378 24.02 4.48 0.88
CA LYS A 378 22.71 4.90 1.40
C LYS A 378 21.66 3.84 1.04
N SER A 379 20.95 3.39 2.05
CA SER A 379 19.82 2.48 1.94
C SER A 379 18.66 3.20 1.24
N ASP A 380 18.59 3.13 -0.09
CA ASP A 380 17.61 3.89 -0.87
C ASP A 380 16.28 3.13 -1.02
N CYS A 381 15.31 3.56 -0.22
CA CYS A 381 13.96 3.79 -0.72
C CYS A 381 13.96 5.06 -1.59
N LEU A 382 13.20 5.05 -2.70
CA LEU A 382 13.05 6.11 -3.70
C LEU A 382 14.30 6.25 -4.60
N LEU A 383 14.26 6.26 -5.92
CA LEU A 383 13.33 6.86 -6.87
C LEU A 383 13.34 6.05 -8.17
N ILE A 384 12.18 5.55 -8.62
CA ILE A 384 11.88 5.40 -10.05
C ILE A 384 10.38 5.62 -10.19
N TYR A 385 9.96 6.86 -10.42
CA TYR A 385 8.73 7.27 -11.10
C TYR A 385 8.79 8.79 -11.26
N GLU A 386 9.65 9.25 -12.15
CA GLU A 386 9.45 10.50 -12.87
C GLU A 386 9.75 10.22 -14.34
N ALA A 387 8.70 9.81 -15.04
CA ALA A 387 8.59 9.95 -16.48
C ALA A 387 7.08 10.04 -16.79
N SER A 388 6.65 11.26 -17.12
CA SER A 388 5.29 11.73 -17.47
C SER A 388 4.40 12.17 -16.31
#